data_AF-A0A3D1AGS5-F1
#
_entry.id   AF-A0A3D1AGS5-F1
#
_cell.length_a   1.000
_cell.length_b   1.000
_cell.length_c   1.000
_cell.angle_alpha   90.00
_cell.angle_beta   90.00
_cell.angle_gamma   90.00
#
_symmetry.space_group_name_H-M   'P 1'
#
loop_
_entity.id
_entity.type
_entity.pdbx_description
1 polymer ?
#
loop_
_entity_poly.entity_id
_entity_poly.type
_entity_poly.pdbx_seq_one_letter_code
_entity_poly.pdbx_strand_id
1 'polypeptide(L)'
;MSLPINIKDIIHGHSVEWERLEFKRGWNPEEVIRTMCAFANDLNNWGGGYIVIGIEAKDGMPILPPTGLQPNQLDKIQNEIL
;
A
#
# COMPACT_ATOMS: atom_id res chain seq x y z
N MET A 1 -4.51 17.04 -1.50
CA MET A 1 -3.22 16.91 -0.78
C MET A 1 -2.24 16.22 -1.71
N SER A 2 -1.09 16.82 -1.97
CA SER A 2 0.01 16.17 -2.66
C SER A 2 0.62 15.11 -1.73
N LEU A 3 0.82 13.90 -2.24
CA LEU A 3 1.62 12.90 -1.52
C LEU A 3 3.05 13.46 -1.37
N PRO A 4 3.70 13.28 -0.21
CA PRO A 4 5.06 13.77 0.02
C PRO A 4 6.09 13.10 -0.90
N ILE A 5 5.76 11.95 -1.50
CA ILE A 5 6.58 11.20 -2.45
C ILE A 5 5.75 10.92 -3.71
N ASN A 6 6.40 10.94 -4.87
CA ASN A 6 5.75 10.61 -6.14
C ASN A 6 5.30 9.14 -6.16
N ILE A 7 4.03 8.90 -6.45
CA ILE A 7 3.46 7.55 -6.47
C ILE A 7 4.13 6.63 -7.50
N LYS A 8 4.64 7.18 -8.61
CA LYS A 8 5.39 6.39 -9.59
C LYS A 8 6.69 5.86 -8.97
N ASP A 9 7.39 6.68 -8.20
CA ASP A 9 8.66 6.25 -7.60
C ASP A 9 8.45 5.24 -6.47
N ILE A 10 7.32 5.32 -5.75
CA ILE A 10 6.88 4.31 -4.78
C ILE A 10 6.59 2.98 -5.49
N ILE A 11 5.75 3.00 -6.54
CA ILE A 11 5.33 1.78 -7.22
C ILE A 11 6.51 1.05 -7.88
N HIS A 12 7.54 1.77 -8.32
CA HIS A 12 8.75 1.15 -8.91
C HIS A 12 9.82 0.83 -7.86
N GLY A 13 9.60 1.12 -6.57
CA GLY A 13 10.57 0.86 -5.49
C GLY A 13 11.86 1.68 -5.60
N HIS A 14 11.81 2.85 -6.24
CA HIS A 14 12.96 3.75 -6.36
C HIS A 14 13.09 4.68 -5.14
N SER A 15 11.93 5.07 -4.59
CA SER A 15 11.73 5.93 -3.43
C SER A 15 12.11 5.35 -2.06
N VAL A 16 11.79 4.07 -1.89
CA VAL A 16 11.55 3.43 -0.60
C VAL A 16 11.99 1.97 -0.71
N GLU A 17 12.57 1.43 0.36
CA GLU A 17 12.96 0.04 0.45
C GLU A 17 11.75 -0.89 0.24
N TRP A 18 11.93 -1.96 -0.54
CA TRP A 18 10.85 -2.91 -0.87
C TRP A 18 10.17 -3.51 0.36
N GLU A 19 10.89 -3.70 1.46
CA GLU A 19 10.35 -4.24 2.70
C GLU A 19 9.34 -3.31 3.40
N ARG A 20 9.26 -2.05 2.97
CA ARG A 20 8.31 -1.04 3.46
C ARG A 20 7.16 -0.79 2.49
N LEU A 21 7.09 -1.56 1.40
CA LEU A 21 6.07 -1.45 0.37
C LEU A 21 5.22 -2.71 0.38
N GLU A 22 3.93 -2.54 0.66
CA GLU A 22 2.94 -3.59 0.52
C GLU A 22 2.01 -3.25 -0.65
N PHE A 23 1.81 -4.20 -1.55
CA PHE A 23 0.85 -4.07 -2.65
C PHE A 23 -0.30 -5.06 -2.47
N LYS A 24 -1.52 -4.56 -2.53
CA LYS A 24 -2.73 -5.39 -2.44
C LYS A 24 -3.60 -5.16 -3.67
N ARG A 25 -4.02 -6.25 -4.32
CA ARG A 25 -4.85 -6.17 -5.54
C ARG A 25 -6.18 -5.45 -5.31
N GLY A 26 -6.78 -5.60 -4.14
CA GLY A 26 -8.05 -5.01 -3.78
C GLY A 26 -8.15 -4.73 -2.29
N TRP A 27 -9.35 -4.33 -1.86
CA TRP A 27 -9.61 -4.00 -0.46
C TRP A 27 -9.94 -5.24 0.37
N ASN A 28 -9.14 -5.49 1.40
CA ASN A 28 -9.44 -6.42 2.48
C ASN A 28 -9.04 -5.75 3.81
N PRO A 29 -10.00 -5.37 4.68
CA PRO A 29 -9.71 -4.58 5.87
C PRO A 29 -8.82 -5.34 6.86
N GLU A 30 -9.01 -6.65 7.02
CA GLU A 30 -8.21 -7.46 7.95
C GLU A 30 -6.75 -7.51 7.52
N GLU A 31 -6.49 -7.76 6.23
CA GLU A 31 -5.13 -7.79 5.69
C GLU A 31 -4.44 -6.43 5.76
N VAL A 32 -5.17 -5.35 5.47
CA VAL A 32 -4.63 -3.99 5.51
C VAL A 32 -4.28 -3.59 6.95
N ILE A 33 -5.19 -3.79 7.91
CA ILE A 33 -4.94 -3.48 9.31
C ILE A 33 -3.76 -4.28 9.84
N ARG A 34 -3.66 -5.57 9.49
CA ARG A 34 -2.53 -6.41 9.90
C ARG A 34 -1.20 -5.88 9.35
N THR A 35 -1.14 -5.48 8.08
CA THR A 35 0.06 -4.86 7.52
C THR A 35 0.35 -3.51 8.18
N MET A 36 -0.66 -2.68 8.45
CA MET A 36 -0.48 -1.40 9.16
C MET A 36 0.13 -1.62 10.55
N CYS A 37 -0.37 -2.60 11.31
CA CYS A 37 0.19 -2.96 12.60
C CYS A 37 1.63 -3.49 12.49
N ALA A 38 1.94 -4.26 11.44
CA ALA A 38 3.30 -4.73 11.20
C ALA A 38 4.28 -3.56 10.95
N PHE A 39 3.88 -2.58 10.13
CA PHE A 39 4.67 -1.37 9.89
C PHE A 39 4.77 -0.45 11.11
N ALA A 40 3.71 -0.37 11.92
CA ALA A 40 3.72 0.43 13.15
C ALA A 40 4.61 -0.18 14.25
N ASN A 41 4.69 -1.51 14.31
CA ASN A 41 5.51 -2.26 15.26
C ASN A 41 6.90 -2.61 14.71
N ASP A 42 7.32 -1.98 13.61
CA ASP A 42 8.56 -2.30 12.92
C ASP A 42 9.78 -2.25 13.84
N LEU A 43 10.33 -3.44 14.12
CA LEU A 43 11.49 -3.64 14.99
C LEU A 43 12.76 -3.00 14.43
N ASN A 44 12.82 -2.82 13.11
CA ASN A 44 13.94 -2.16 12.44
C ASN A 44 13.85 -0.63 12.52
N ASN A 45 12.75 -0.11 13.08
CA ASN A 45 12.51 1.31 13.32
C ASN A 45 12.62 2.16 12.04
N TRP A 46 12.21 1.63 10.89
CA TRP A 46 12.26 2.33 9.59
C TRP A 46 11.26 3.49 9.50
N GLY A 47 10.36 3.61 10.48
CA GLY A 47 9.38 4.70 10.56
C GLY A 47 8.15 4.46 9.69
N GLY A 48 7.69 3.21 9.61
CA GLY A 48 6.46 2.81 8.91
C GLY A 48 6.67 2.41 7.45
N GLY A 49 5.60 2.41 6.66
CA GLY A 49 5.61 1.97 5.27
C GLY A 49 4.39 2.43 4.47
N TYR A 50 4.32 2.00 3.22
CA TYR A 50 3.24 2.31 2.30
C TYR A 50 2.45 1.05 1.96
N ILE A 51 1.12 1.15 2.00
CA ILE A 51 0.22 0.12 1.50
C ILE A 51 -0.47 0.69 0.26
N VAL A 52 -0.27 0.05 -0.89
CA VAL A 52 -0.83 0.47 -2.16
C VAL A 52 -1.91 -0.52 -2.57
N ILE A 53 -3.15 -0.04 -2.63
CA ILE A 53 -4.33 -0.86 -2.97
C ILE A 53 -4.69 -0.64 -4.44
N GLY A 54 -5.02 -1.73 -5.14
CA GLY A 54 -5.28 -1.73 -6.59
C GLY A 54 -4.10 -2.22 -7.42
N ILE A 55 -3.05 -2.77 -6.80
CA ILE A 55 -1.87 -3.33 -7.48
C ILE A 55 -1.65 -4.74 -6.94
N GLU A 56 -1.68 -5.72 -7.84
CA GLU A 56 -1.34 -7.10 -7.49
C GLU A 56 0.18 -7.22 -7.32
N ALA A 57 0.63 -8.00 -6.34
CA ALA A 57 2.05 -8.34 -6.18
C ALA A 57 2.27 -9.84 -6.38
N LYS A 58 3.41 -10.18 -6.97
CA LYS A 58 3.92 -11.54 -7.07
C LYS A 58 5.37 -11.54 -6.61
N ASP A 59 5.69 -12.40 -5.65
CA ASP A 59 7.02 -12.51 -5.06
C ASP A 59 7.56 -11.16 -4.51
N GLY A 60 6.67 -10.34 -3.94
CA GLY A 60 6.98 -9.01 -3.40
C GLY A 60 7.11 -7.89 -4.44
N MET A 61 7.03 -8.21 -5.73
CA MET A 61 7.12 -7.23 -6.82
C MET A 61 5.73 -6.87 -7.36
N PRO A 62 5.45 -5.58 -7.63
CA PRO A 62 4.18 -5.14 -8.18
C PRO A 62 4.04 -5.58 -9.64
N ILE A 63 2.87 -6.09 -10.00
CA ILE A 63 2.49 -6.41 -11.37
C ILE A 63 1.87 -5.17 -11.99
N LEU A 64 2.45 -4.72 -13.11
CA LEU A 64 1.98 -3.58 -13.88
C LEU A 64 1.40 -4.04 -15.23
N PRO A 65 0.36 -3.35 -15.76
CA PRO A 65 -0.31 -2.18 -15.20
C PRO A 65 -1.17 -2.52 -13.96
N PRO A 66 -1.42 -1.55 -13.08
CA PRO A 66 -2.23 -1.76 -11.88
C PRO A 66 -3.67 -2.16 -12.25
N THR A 67 -4.29 -3.02 -11.44
CA THR A 67 -5.69 -3.40 -11.61
C THR A 67 -6.63 -2.23 -11.32
N GLY A 68 -6.22 -1.34 -10.41
CA GLY A 68 -6.98 -0.17 -9.98
C GLY A 68 -8.13 -0.51 -9.02
N LEU A 69 -8.87 0.53 -8.64
CA LEU A 69 -10.08 0.43 -7.83
C LEU A 69 -11.22 1.15 -8.55
N GLN A 70 -12.46 0.71 -8.33
CA GLN A 70 -13.61 1.44 -8.85
C GLN A 70 -13.86 2.69 -8.01
N PRO A 71 -14.17 3.87 -8.60
CA PRO A 71 -14.37 5.11 -7.85
C PRO A 71 -15.44 5.02 -6.76
N ASN A 72 -16.49 4.24 -6.98
CA ASN A 72 -17.58 4.01 -6.02
C ASN A 72 -17.17 3.21 -4.77
N GLN A 73 -15.98 2.60 -4.76
CA GLN A 73 -15.46 1.86 -3.61
C GLN A 73 -14.67 2.76 -2.64
N LEU A 74 -14.19 3.92 -3.11
CA LEU A 74 -13.24 4.76 -2.37
C LEU A 74 -13.83 5.26 -1.03
N ASP A 75 -15.06 5.77 -1.05
CA ASP A 75 -15.73 6.28 0.16
C ASP A 75 -15.93 5.19 1.20
N LYS A 76 -16.27 3.96 0.75
CA LYS A 76 -16.44 2.81 1.64
C LYS A 76 -15.11 2.43 2.30
N ILE A 77 -14.06 2.31 1.49
CA ILE A 77 -12.72 1.94 1.97
C ILE A 77 -12.22 2.97 3.00
N GLN A 78 -12.38 4.26 2.72
CA GLN A 78 -11.96 5.32 3.63
C GLN A 78 -12.72 5.28 4.97
N ASN A 79 -14.03 5.04 4.95
CA ASN A 79 -14.83 4.92 6.18
C ASN A 79 -14.54 3.65 6.99
N GLU A 80 -14.04 2.57 6.37
CA GLU A 80 -13.68 1.34 7.08
C GLU A 80 -12.30 1.42 7.75
N ILE A 81 -11.45 2.38 7.36
CA ILE A 81 -10.13 2.63 7.96
C ILE A 81 -10.21 3.59 9.17
N LEU A 82 -11.11 4.58 9.10
CA LEU A 82 -11.28 5.64 10.10
C LEU A 82 -12.14 5.19 11.29
#